data_AF-A0A6V7X770-F1
#
_entry.id   AF-A0A6V7X770-F1
#
_cell.length_a   1.000
_cell.length_b   1.000
_cell.length_c   1.000
_cell.angle_alpha   90.00
_cell.angle_beta   90.00
_cell.angle_gamma   90.00
#
_symmetry.space_group_name_H-M   'P 1'
#
loop_
_entity.id
_entity.type
_entity.pdbx_description
1 polymer ?
#
loop_
_entity_poly.entity_id
_entity_poly.type
_entity_poly.pdbx_seq_one_letter_code
_entity_poly.pdbx_strand_id
1 'polypeptide(L)'
;MEYILWNRNEFDIIYNCTGINVDVIPFEKRRYPIAAIICILLGFIYYPLYFPCLYSFCKNRNRNPCYKLLIYLSILDLSILWIPTFAVGISSLNGVVYCTSPIFTYIAGCFCLCKFLFWGVN
;
A
#
# COMPACT_ATOMS: atom_id res chain seq x y z
N MET A 1 0.57 13.83 6.17
CA MET A 1 -0.46 14.49 5.33
C MET A 1 -0.53 16.00 5.51
N GLU A 2 -0.23 16.53 6.71
CA GLU A 2 -0.38 17.96 7.02
C GLU A 2 0.51 18.87 6.14
N TYR A 3 1.74 18.45 5.82
CA TYR A 3 2.65 19.22 4.95
C TYR A 3 2.13 19.41 3.50
N ILE A 4 1.52 18.38 2.90
CA ILE A 4 0.94 18.51 1.54
C ILE A 4 -0.34 19.36 1.52
N LEU A 5 -1.16 19.25 2.56
CA LEU A 5 -2.47 19.91 2.64
C LEU A 5 -2.37 21.37 3.08
N TRP A 6 -1.44 21.70 3.98
CA TRP A 6 -1.36 23.01 4.63
C TRP A 6 -0.11 23.82 4.24
N ASN A 7 1.01 23.18 3.89
CA ASN A 7 2.25 23.89 3.56
C ASN A 7 3.00 23.31 2.34
N ARG A 8 2.35 23.38 1.17
CA ARG A 8 2.91 22.89 -0.10
C ARG A 8 4.30 23.47 -0.41
N ASN A 9 4.52 24.76 -0.11
CA ASN A 9 5.79 25.44 -0.43
C ASN A 9 6.98 24.83 0.31
N GLU A 10 6.83 24.48 1.59
CA GLU A 10 7.87 23.83 2.37
C GLU A 10 8.08 22.37 1.95
N PHE A 11 6.99 21.68 1.61
CA PHE A 11 7.05 20.34 1.05
C PHE A 11 7.84 20.29 -0.25
N ASP A 12 7.60 21.23 -1.17
CA ASP A 12 8.30 21.31 -2.46
C ASP A 12 9.79 21.65 -2.30
N ILE A 13 10.18 22.34 -1.21
CA ILE A 13 11.59 22.60 -0.88
C ILE A 13 12.29 21.33 -0.40
N ILE A 14 11.66 20.55 0.50
CA ILE A 14 12.26 19.37 1.13
C ILE A 14 12.23 18.16 0.18
N TYR A 15 11.18 18.02 -0.64
CA TYR A 15 10.99 16.91 -1.58
C TYR A 15 11.19 17.32 -3.05
N ASN A 16 12.10 18.27 -3.28
CA ASN A 16 12.35 18.81 -4.61
C ASN A 16 13.00 17.75 -5.54
N CYS A 17 12.41 17.57 -6.73
CA CYS A 17 12.93 16.70 -7.79
C CYS A 17 13.64 17.44 -8.93
N THR A 18 13.79 18.76 -8.90
CA THR A 18 14.36 19.56 -10.02
C THR A 18 15.81 19.21 -10.36
N GLY A 19 16.56 18.64 -9.41
CA GLY A 19 17.95 18.19 -9.63
C GLY A 19 18.07 16.75 -10.15
N ILE A 20 16.97 15.98 -10.24
CA ILE A 20 16.99 14.57 -10.59
C ILE A 20 16.27 14.38 -11.91
N ASN A 21 17.04 14.20 -12.99
CA ASN A 21 16.46 13.83 -14.28
C ASN A 21 16.10 12.33 -14.27
N VAL A 22 14.80 12.09 -14.19
CA VAL A 22 14.21 10.76 -14.19
C VAL A 22 14.34 10.08 -15.56
N ASP A 23 14.88 10.71 -16.59
CA ASP A 23 15.11 10.01 -17.87
C ASP A 23 16.57 9.57 -18.06
N VAL A 24 17.48 10.00 -17.18
CA VAL A 24 18.92 9.70 -17.26
C VAL A 24 19.27 8.31 -16.74
N ILE A 25 18.50 7.79 -15.78
CA ILE A 25 18.70 6.42 -15.28
C ILE A 25 17.83 5.49 -16.14
N PRO A 26 18.41 4.48 -16.80
CA PRO A 26 17.68 3.60 -17.70
C PRO A 26 16.58 2.83 -16.96
N PHE A 27 15.43 2.66 -17.63
CA PHE A 27 14.26 1.95 -17.10
C PHE A 27 14.60 0.56 -16.52
N GLU A 28 15.53 -0.16 -17.15
CA GLU A 28 15.99 -1.49 -16.73
C GLU A 28 16.56 -1.51 -15.30
N LYS A 29 17.24 -0.42 -14.88
CA LYS A 29 17.85 -0.33 -13.55
C LYS A 29 16.87 0.06 -12.44
N ARG A 30 15.68 0.53 -12.80
CA ARG A 30 14.64 0.97 -11.84
C ARG A 30 13.53 -0.02 -11.62
N ARG A 31 13.39 -0.95 -12.56
CA ARG A 31 12.36 -1.97 -12.51
C ARG A 31 12.87 -3.12 -11.65
N TYR A 32 12.04 -3.57 -10.72
CA TYR A 32 12.26 -4.80 -9.97
C TYR A 32 11.20 -5.82 -10.38
N PRO A 33 11.25 -6.33 -11.63
CA PRO A 33 10.13 -7.05 -12.24
C PRO A 33 9.83 -8.35 -11.50
N ILE A 34 10.85 -9.07 -11.04
CA ILE A 34 10.70 -10.35 -10.33
C ILE A 34 9.95 -10.14 -9.01
N ALA A 35 10.42 -9.19 -8.19
CA ALA A 35 9.77 -8.85 -6.93
C ALA A 35 8.33 -8.37 -7.14
N ALA A 36 8.11 -7.51 -8.14
CA ALA A 36 6.79 -7.00 -8.48
C ALA A 36 5.81 -8.10 -8.90
N ILE A 37 6.24 -9.03 -9.75
CA ILE A 37 5.44 -10.17 -10.18
C ILE A 37 5.09 -11.07 -9.00
N ILE A 38 6.05 -11.38 -8.13
CA ILE A 38 5.81 -12.18 -6.91
C ILE A 38 4.77 -11.50 -6.02
N CYS A 39 4.90 -10.20 -5.75
CA CYS A 39 3.95 -9.45 -4.93
C CYS A 39 2.54 -9.44 -5.54
N ILE A 40 2.41 -9.23 -6.85
CA ILE A 40 1.11 -9.24 -7.53
C ILE A 40 0.48 -10.64 -7.49
N LEU A 41 1.26 -11.70 -7.76
CA LEU A 41 0.79 -13.07 -7.71
C LEU A 41 0.30 -13.45 -6.30
N LEU A 42 1.07 -13.09 -5.26
CA LEU A 42 0.66 -13.30 -3.88
C LEU A 42 -0.63 -12.53 -3.56
N GLY A 43 -0.79 -11.31 -4.06
CA GLY A 43 -2.05 -10.56 -3.95
C GLY A 43 -3.22 -11.31 -4.55
N PHE A 44 -3.07 -11.82 -5.78
CA PHE A 44 -4.10 -12.62 -6.44
C PHE A 44 -4.43 -13.94 -5.75
N ILE A 45 -3.50 -14.52 -4.98
CA ILE A 45 -3.73 -15.74 -4.20
C ILE A 45 -4.42 -15.42 -2.88
N TYR A 46 -3.93 -14.42 -2.14
CA TYR A 46 -4.44 -14.10 -0.81
C TYR A 46 -5.81 -13.42 -0.84
N TYR A 47 -6.10 -12.54 -1.80
CA TYR A 47 -7.42 -11.89 -1.90
C TYR A 47 -8.60 -12.87 -1.96
N PRO A 48 -8.66 -13.81 -2.91
CA PRO A 48 -9.75 -14.77 -2.98
C PRO A 48 -9.75 -15.77 -1.83
N LEU A 49 -8.62 -15.96 -1.12
CA LEU A 49 -8.58 -16.79 0.08
C LEU A 49 -9.20 -16.08 1.30
N TYR A 50 -9.06 -14.75 1.39
CA TYR A 50 -9.65 -13.97 2.48
C TYR A 50 -11.19 -13.84 2.37
N PHE A 51 -11.74 -13.77 1.15
CA PHE A 51 -13.20 -13.67 0.94
C PHE A 51 -14.03 -14.82 1.56
N PRO A 52 -13.74 -16.11 1.35
CA PRO A 52 -14.48 -17.21 1.95
C PRO A 52 -14.29 -17.27 3.47
N CYS A 53 -13.11 -16.91 3.97
CA CYS A 53 -12.85 -16.79 5.41
C CYS A 53 -13.73 -15.71 6.05
N LEU A 54 -13.78 -14.52 5.44
CA LEU A 54 -14.64 -13.42 5.87
C LEU A 54 -16.12 -13.83 5.86
N TYR A 55 -16.56 -14.53 4.81
CA TYR A 55 -17.93 -15.04 4.71
C TYR A 55 -18.27 -15.98 5.86
N SER A 56 -17.36 -16.90 6.21
CA SER A 56 -17.54 -17.82 7.34
C SER A 56 -17.64 -17.08 8.68
N PHE A 57 -16.82 -16.05 8.89
CA PHE A 57 -16.88 -15.23 10.11
C PHE A 57 -18.18 -14.43 10.20
N CYS A 58 -18.63 -13.84 9.09
CA CYS A 58 -19.90 -13.12 9.02
C CYS A 58 -21.10 -14.03 9.37
N LYS A 59 -21.10 -15.27 8.86
CA LYS A 59 -22.15 -16.25 9.19
C LYS A 59 -22.20 -16.60 10.68
N ASN A 60 -21.06 -16.62 11.36
CA ASN A 60 -20.95 -16.98 12.79
C ASN A 60 -20.88 -15.76 13.73
N ARG A 61 -21.04 -14.53 13.21
CA ARG A 61 -20.85 -13.26 13.96
C ARG A 61 -21.65 -13.17 15.25
N ASN A 62 -22.86 -13.75 15.29
CA ASN A 62 -23.77 -13.66 16.43
C ASN A 62 -23.50 -14.72 17.51
N ARG A 63 -22.65 -15.72 17.24
CA ARG A 63 -22.37 -16.80 18.21
C ARG A 63 -21.39 -16.36 19.30
N ASN A 64 -20.39 -15.56 18.97
CA ASN A 64 -19.37 -15.11 19.92
C ASN A 64 -18.86 -13.72 19.54
N PRO A 65 -18.69 -12.78 20.49
CA PRO A 65 -18.07 -11.49 20.23
C PRO A 65 -16.67 -11.58 19.58
N CYS A 66 -15.94 -12.68 19.79
CA CYS A 66 -14.65 -12.93 19.15
C CYS A 66 -14.73 -12.90 17.61
N TYR A 67 -15.83 -13.36 17.00
CA TYR A 67 -16.01 -13.28 15.55
C TYR A 67 -16.12 -11.84 15.04
N LYS A 68 -16.60 -10.89 15.85
CA LYS A 68 -16.61 -9.47 15.46
C LYS A 68 -15.18 -8.92 15.33
N LEU A 69 -14.28 -9.32 16.22
CA LEU A 69 -12.87 -8.95 16.16
C LEU A 69 -12.19 -9.57 14.94
N LEU A 70 -12.44 -10.86 14.68
CA LEU A 70 -11.89 -11.56 13.50
C LEU A 70 -12.33 -10.93 12.18
N ILE A 71 -13.59 -10.48 12.08
CA ILE A 71 -14.08 -9.73 10.90
C ILE A 71 -13.32 -8.41 10.75
N TYR A 72 -13.13 -7.66 11.85
CA TYR A 72 -12.41 -6.39 11.81
C TYR A 72 -10.95 -6.57 11.38
N LEU A 73 -10.25 -7.56 11.95
CA LEU A 73 -8.89 -7.91 11.56
C LEU A 73 -8.81 -8.32 10.08
N SER A 74 -9.74 -9.14 9.61
CA SER A 74 -9.77 -9.57 8.21
C SER A 74 -9.97 -8.41 7.22
N ILE A 75 -10.79 -7.41 7.58
CA ILE A 75 -10.97 -6.19 6.77
C ILE A 75 -9.70 -5.33 6.79
N LEU A 76 -9.05 -5.23 7.95
CA LEU A 76 -7.77 -4.53 8.08
C LEU A 76 -6.70 -5.20 7.22
N ASP A 77 -6.57 -6.52 7.27
CA ASP A 77 -5.59 -7.27 6.48
C ASP A 77 -5.82 -7.08 4.98
N LEU A 78 -7.07 -7.19 4.51
CA LEU A 78 -7.42 -6.89 3.12
C LEU A 78 -7.05 -5.45 2.71
N SER A 79 -7.23 -4.47 3.61
CA SER A 79 -6.85 -3.08 3.32
C SER A 79 -5.34 -2.87 3.28
N ILE A 80 -4.58 -3.59 4.12
CA ILE A 80 -3.11 -3.52 4.16
C ILE A 80 -2.52 -4.20 2.93
N LEU A 81 -3.05 -5.37 2.56
CA LEU A 81 -2.55 -6.19 1.47
C LEU A 81 -2.68 -5.48 0.11
N TRP A 82 -3.65 -4.57 -0.05
CA TRP A 82 -3.88 -3.84 -1.30
C TRP A 82 -2.69 -2.98 -1.75
N ILE A 83 -2.04 -2.30 -0.81
CA ILE A 83 -0.96 -1.34 -1.09
C ILE A 83 0.30 -2.05 -1.65
N PRO A 84 0.90 -3.05 -0.98
CA PRO A 84 2.10 -3.70 -1.48
C PRO A 84 1.85 -4.54 -2.74
N THR A 85 0.66 -5.12 -2.88
CA THR A 85 0.36 -6.03 -4.00
C THR A 85 -0.02 -5.29 -5.27
N PHE A 86 -0.94 -4.33 -5.21
CA PHE A 86 -1.40 -3.60 -6.38
C PHE A 86 -0.65 -2.28 -6.58
N ALA A 87 -0.66 -1.39 -5.57
CA ALA A 87 -0.06 -0.06 -5.75
C ALA A 87 1.45 -0.12 -5.96
N VAL A 88 2.18 -0.81 -5.08
CA VAL A 88 3.64 -0.95 -5.18
C VAL A 88 4.02 -1.93 -6.28
N GLY A 89 3.29 -3.04 -6.44
CA GLY A 89 3.53 -4.02 -7.50
C GLY A 89 3.46 -3.42 -8.90
N ILE A 90 2.38 -2.70 -9.23
CA ILE A 90 2.22 -2.04 -10.54
C ILE A 90 3.25 -0.93 -10.72
N SER A 91 3.51 -0.12 -9.69
CA SER A 91 4.53 0.94 -9.74
C SER A 91 5.93 0.37 -10.00
N SER A 92 6.24 -0.79 -9.39
CA SER A 92 7.53 -1.48 -9.55
C SER A 92 7.71 -2.12 -10.92
N LEU A 93 6.62 -2.49 -11.61
CA LEU A 93 6.66 -2.94 -13.01
C LEU A 93 6.90 -1.78 -13.97
N ASN A 94 6.32 -0.62 -13.69
CA ASN A 94 6.47 0.56 -14.53
C ASN A 94 7.75 1.36 -14.20
N GLY A 95 8.49 0.96 -13.15
CA GLY A 95 9.68 1.69 -12.69
C GLY A 95 9.36 3.09 -12.18
N VAL A 96 8.13 3.30 -11.71
CA VAL A 96 7.64 4.59 -11.23
C VAL A 96 8.32 4.91 -9.91
N VAL A 97 9.03 6.03 -9.88
CA VAL A 97 9.68 6.56 -8.69
C VAL A 97 8.89 7.75 -8.15
N TYR A 98 9.21 8.15 -6.92
CA TYR A 98 8.59 9.29 -6.26
C TYR A 98 8.53 10.54 -7.16
N CYS A 99 9.61 10.86 -7.88
CA CYS A 99 9.66 12.03 -8.75
C CYS A 99 8.75 11.96 -10.00
N THR A 100 8.24 10.78 -10.38
CA THR A 100 7.30 10.63 -11.49
C THR A 100 5.85 10.81 -11.02
N SER A 101 5.52 10.33 -9.82
CA SER A 101 4.17 10.44 -9.25
C SER A 101 4.20 10.68 -7.72
N PRO A 102 4.59 11.89 -7.27
CA PRO A 102 4.90 12.14 -5.86
C PRO A 102 3.68 12.03 -4.94
N ILE A 103 2.51 12.47 -5.42
CA ILE A 103 1.25 12.44 -4.66
C ILE A 103 0.84 11.00 -4.37
N PHE A 104 0.89 10.13 -5.39
CA PHE A 104 0.50 8.73 -5.25
C PHE A 104 1.40 7.99 -4.25
N THR A 105 2.72 8.12 -4.40
CA THR A 105 3.68 7.47 -3.52
C THR A 105 3.59 7.98 -2.08
N TYR A 106 3.38 9.29 -1.88
CA TYR A 106 3.24 9.87 -0.55
C TYR A 106 1.95 9.40 0.16
N ILE A 107 0.82 9.39 -0.54
CA ILE A 107 -0.46 8.91 0.01
C ILE A 107 -0.36 7.43 0.37
N ALA A 108 0.18 6.60 -0.53
CA ALA A 108 0.37 5.17 -0.28
C ALA A 108 1.26 4.91 0.95
N GLY A 109 2.34 5.68 1.12
CA GLY A 109 3.20 5.60 2.30
C GLY A 109 2.49 6.01 3.60
N CYS A 110 1.68 7.08 3.57
CA CYS A 110 0.88 7.51 4.73
C CYS A 110 -0.12 6.44 5.16
N PHE A 111 -0.82 5.79 4.22
CA PHE A 111 -1.74 4.70 4.54
C PHE A 111 -1.01 3.50 5.16
N CYS A 112 0.17 3.16 4.65
CA CYS A 112 0.99 2.09 5.21
C CYS A 112 1.39 2.37 6.67
N LEU A 113 1.90 3.58 6.95
CA LEU A 113 2.30 4.00 8.30
C LEU A 113 1.12 4.07 9.28
N CYS A 114 -0.02 4.62 8.84
CA CYS A 114 -1.22 4.70 9.66
C CYS A 114 -1.69 3.30 10.10
N LYS A 115 -1.58 2.30 9.22
CA LYS A 115 -1.93 0.92 9.53
C LYS A 115 -0.92 0.26 10.46
N PHE A 116 0.38 0.50 10.26
CA PHE A 116 1.44 0.01 11.13
C PHE A 116 1.29 0.53 12.57
N LEU A 117 1.02 1.82 12.74
CA LEU A 117 0.78 2.42 14.06
C LEU A 117 -0.49 1.88 14.72
N PHE A 118 -1.55 1.62 13.95
CA PHE A 118 -2.79 1.05 14.50
C PHE A 118 -2.60 -0.38 15.03
N TRP A 119 -1.66 -1.14 14.46
CA TRP A 119 -1.32 -2.48 14.93
C TRP A 119 -0.25 -2.49 16.03
N GLY A 120 0.75 -1.61 15.98
CA GLY A 120 1.80 -1.53 16.99
C GLY A 120 1.39 -0.90 18.33
N VAL A 121 0.18 -0.33 18.41
CA VAL A 121 -0.37 0.34 19.62
C VAL A 121 -1.50 -0.48 20.28
N ASN A 122 -2.02 -1.52 19.62
CA ASN A 122 -2.97 -2.48 20.20
C ASN A 122 -2.27 -3.77 20.62
#